data_AF-A0A6M7XX66-F1
#
_entry.id   AF-A0A6M7XX66-F1
#
_cell.length_a   1.000
_cell.length_b   1.000
_cell.length_c   1.000
_cell.angle_alpha   90.00
_cell.angle_beta   90.00
_cell.angle_gamma   90.00
#
_symmetry.space_group_name_H-M   'P 1'
#
loop_
_entity.id
_entity.type
_entity.pdbx_description
1 polymer ?
#
loop_
_entity_poly.entity_id
_entity_poly.type
_entity_poly.pdbx_seq_one_letter_code
_entity_poly.pdbx_strand_id
1 'polypeptide(L)'
;MSPKVVNATTPTILDFGVVESGIRERESASVSRSDAFTRLALETVFGLPQPEVDEYIVDGFDDRGIDIVYIDHDNRVINIGSCKTVVSYKNSRKNFPGDEIDKIISFVEDLVLNREDMLKTCNGPLVD
;
A
#
# COMPACT_ATOMS: atom_id res chain seq x y z
N MET A 1 16.08 2.46 -1.54
CA MET A 1 16.02 2.96 -2.94
C MET A 1 14.88 3.97 -3.04
N SER A 2 15.06 5.17 -3.62
CA SER A 2 13.95 6.14 -3.74
C SER A 2 12.86 5.61 -4.68
N PRO A 3 11.56 5.84 -4.40
CA PRO A 3 10.48 5.45 -5.29
C PRO A 3 10.71 6.00 -6.70
N LYS A 4 10.44 5.20 -7.73
CA LYS A 4 10.52 5.66 -9.12
C LYS A 4 9.40 6.66 -9.40
N VAL A 5 9.66 7.96 -9.22
CA VAL A 5 8.75 9.02 -9.64
C VAL A 5 8.83 9.16 -11.17
N VAL A 6 7.86 8.57 -11.86
CA VAL A 6 7.68 8.72 -13.31
C VAL A 6 6.75 9.89 -13.62
N ASN A 7 7.03 10.62 -14.71
CA ASN A 7 6.14 11.68 -15.18
C ASN A 7 4.73 11.13 -15.43
N ALA A 8 3.72 11.86 -14.95
CA ALA A 8 2.32 11.48 -15.12
C ALA A 8 1.99 11.39 -16.62
N THR A 9 1.78 10.17 -17.10
CA THR A 9 1.25 9.88 -18.43
C THR A 9 -0.14 9.31 -18.28
N THR A 10 -1.03 9.57 -19.24
CA THR A 10 -2.39 9.02 -19.20
C THR A 10 -2.32 7.49 -19.33
N PRO A 11 -2.74 6.72 -18.32
CA PRO A 11 -2.64 5.26 -18.37
C PRO A 11 -3.49 4.69 -19.50
N THR A 12 -2.90 3.83 -20.32
CA THR A 12 -3.56 3.15 -21.44
C THR A 12 -4.20 1.84 -20.98
N ILE A 13 -5.00 1.23 -21.87
CA ILE A 13 -5.56 -0.10 -21.62
C ILE A 13 -4.48 -1.18 -21.58
N LEU A 14 -3.36 -0.97 -22.29
CA LEU A 14 -2.21 -1.89 -22.26
C LEU A 14 -1.54 -1.85 -20.88
N ASP A 15 -1.34 -0.65 -20.33
CA ASP A 15 -0.77 -0.48 -18.97
C ASP A 15 -1.64 -1.18 -17.92
N PHE A 16 -2.97 -1.02 -18.03
CA PHE A 16 -3.91 -1.74 -17.18
C PHE A 16 -3.77 -3.26 -17.33
N GLY A 17 -3.66 -3.77 -18.56
CA GLY A 17 -3.45 -5.20 -18.83
C GLY A 17 -2.16 -5.76 -18.22
N VAL A 18 -1.08 -4.97 -18.19
CA VAL A 18 0.18 -5.35 -17.54
C VAL A 18 -0.02 -5.48 -16.03
N VAL A 19 -0.67 -4.50 -15.39
CA VAL A 19 -0.99 -4.54 -13.95
C VAL A 19 -1.90 -5.73 -13.64
N GLU A 20 -2.94 -5.97 -14.43
CA GLU A 20 -3.84 -7.13 -14.25
C GLU A 20 -3.10 -8.46 -14.32
N SER A 21 -2.15 -8.60 -15.25
CA SER A 21 -1.36 -9.82 -15.38
C SER A 21 -0.48 -10.02 -14.14
N GLY A 22 0.17 -8.95 -13.66
CA GLY A 22 0.96 -8.99 -12.43
C GLY A 22 0.14 -9.32 -11.18
N ILE A 23 -1.10 -8.81 -11.08
CA ILE A 23 -2.02 -9.18 -9.99
C ILE A 23 -2.33 -10.68 -10.06
N ARG A 24 -2.74 -11.19 -11.22
CA ARG A 24 -3.12 -12.60 -11.40
C ARG A 24 -2.00 -13.59 -11.10
N GLU A 25 -0.75 -13.22 -11.37
CA GLU A 25 0.42 -14.04 -11.03
C GLU A 25 0.61 -14.21 -9.51
N ARG A 26 0.08 -13.28 -8.71
CA ARG A 26 0.20 -13.25 -7.24
C ARG A 26 -1.06 -13.72 -6.53
N GLU A 27 -2.20 -13.78 -7.21
CA GLU A 27 -3.45 -14.32 -6.67
C GLU A 27 -3.31 -15.81 -6.34
N SER A 28 -3.90 -16.21 -5.21
CA SER A 28 -3.97 -17.62 -4.82
C SER A 28 -5.20 -17.86 -3.94
N ALA A 29 -5.39 -19.09 -3.46
CA ALA A 29 -6.49 -19.40 -2.54
C ALA A 29 -6.41 -18.60 -1.22
N SER A 30 -5.22 -18.13 -0.83
CA SER A 30 -4.97 -17.40 0.41
C SER A 30 -4.56 -15.94 0.20
N VAL A 31 -4.47 -15.47 -1.04
CA VAL A 31 -4.03 -14.10 -1.37
C VAL A 31 -5.13 -13.44 -2.16
N SER A 32 -5.75 -12.42 -1.56
CA SER A 32 -6.83 -11.68 -2.21
C SER A 32 -6.29 -10.85 -3.39
N ARG A 33 -7.18 -10.39 -4.27
CA ARG A 33 -6.81 -9.45 -5.34
C ARG A 33 -6.19 -8.17 -4.79
N SER A 34 -6.70 -7.68 -3.66
CA SER A 34 -6.20 -6.45 -3.03
C SER A 34 -4.76 -6.67 -2.57
N ASP A 35 -4.53 -7.76 -1.84
CA ASP A 35 -3.21 -8.14 -1.33
C ASP A 35 -2.23 -8.38 -2.49
N ALA A 36 -2.66 -9.08 -3.54
CA ALA A 36 -1.86 -9.34 -4.74
C ALA A 36 -1.42 -8.04 -5.43
N PHE A 37 -2.29 -7.03 -5.47
CA PHE A 37 -1.92 -5.71 -5.98
C PHE A 37 -0.99 -4.95 -5.04
N THR A 38 -1.23 -4.98 -3.73
CA THR A 38 -0.34 -4.38 -2.72
C THR A 38 1.06 -4.96 -2.85
N ARG A 39 1.18 -6.29 -3.02
CA ARG A 39 2.45 -6.98 -3.29
C ARG A 39 3.11 -6.47 -4.58
N LEU A 40 2.36 -6.42 -5.68
CA LEU A 40 2.85 -5.91 -6.95
C LEU A 40 3.34 -4.45 -6.84
N ALA A 41 2.62 -3.60 -6.11
CA ALA A 41 3.00 -2.21 -5.87
C ALA A 41 4.32 -2.13 -5.09
N LEU A 42 4.48 -2.94 -4.05
CA LEU A 42 5.72 -3.03 -3.27
C LEU A 42 6.93 -3.45 -4.11
N GLU A 43 6.76 -4.47 -4.95
CA GLU A 43 7.81 -4.95 -5.85
C GLU A 43 8.18 -3.92 -6.93
N THR A 44 7.20 -3.21 -7.48
CA THR A 44 7.41 -2.35 -8.66
C THR A 44 7.77 -0.91 -8.32
N VAL A 45 7.13 -0.33 -7.30
CA VAL A 45 7.33 1.07 -6.89
C VAL A 45 8.56 1.20 -6.00
N PHE A 46 8.70 0.30 -5.03
CA PHE A 46 9.79 0.33 -4.04
C PHE A 46 10.95 -0.62 -4.38
N GLY A 47 10.76 -1.53 -5.34
CA GLY A 47 11.82 -2.44 -5.77
C GLY A 47 12.10 -3.56 -4.77
N LEU A 48 11.14 -3.89 -3.91
CA LEU A 48 11.31 -4.90 -2.87
C LEU A 48 11.29 -6.32 -3.47
N PRO A 49 12.13 -7.24 -2.98
CA PRO A 49 12.11 -8.61 -3.42
C PRO A 49 10.89 -9.35 -2.85
N GLN A 50 10.28 -10.24 -3.64
CA GLN A 50 9.07 -10.99 -3.26
C GLN A 50 9.06 -11.62 -1.85
N PRO A 51 10.17 -12.22 -1.36
CA PRO A 51 10.18 -12.82 -0.03
C PRO A 51 9.97 -11.82 1.12
N GLU A 52 10.29 -10.54 0.92
CA GLU A 52 10.25 -9.51 1.97
C GLU A 52 8.94 -8.71 1.95
N VAL A 53 8.22 -8.71 0.83
CA VAL A 53 7.03 -7.87 0.61
C VAL A 53 5.98 -8.04 1.70
N ASP A 54 5.78 -9.28 2.16
CA ASP A 54 4.73 -9.61 3.14
C ASP A 54 5.02 -9.02 4.53
N GLU A 55 6.27 -8.66 4.83
CA GLU A 55 6.65 -8.05 6.12
C GLU A 55 6.22 -6.58 6.23
N TYR A 56 5.91 -5.94 5.10
CA TYR A 56 5.58 -4.51 5.04
C TYR A 56 4.09 -4.24 4.84
N ILE A 57 3.27 -5.29 4.69
CA ILE A 57 1.82 -5.19 4.55
C ILE A 57 1.20 -5.22 5.94
N VAL A 58 0.40 -4.21 6.26
CA VAL A 58 -0.25 -4.04 7.57
C VAL A 58 -1.79 -4.01 7.48
N ASP A 59 -2.33 -4.31 6.29
CA ASP A 59 -3.77 -4.35 5.99
C ASP A 59 -4.56 -5.16 7.02
N GLY A 60 -5.50 -4.51 7.70
CA GLY A 60 -6.24 -5.05 8.84
C GLY A 60 -7.40 -4.18 9.27
N PHE A 61 -8.34 -4.72 10.06
CA PHE A 61 -9.59 -4.01 10.38
C PHE A 61 -9.41 -2.63 11.04
N ASP A 62 -8.34 -2.46 11.84
CA ASP A 62 -8.00 -1.22 12.55
C ASP A 62 -6.74 -0.53 11.99
N ASP A 63 -6.39 -0.78 10.73
CA ASP A 63 -5.21 -0.20 10.06
C ASP A 63 -5.34 1.30 9.72
N ARG A 64 -6.54 1.87 9.92
CA ARG A 64 -6.89 3.26 9.65
C ARG A 64 -6.63 3.67 8.19
N GLY A 65 -6.77 2.74 7.25
CA GLY A 65 -6.57 2.96 5.83
C GLY A 65 -5.10 2.92 5.39
N ILE A 66 -4.19 2.42 6.24
CA ILE A 66 -2.80 2.20 5.88
C ILE A 66 -2.62 0.72 5.52
N ASP A 67 -2.31 0.46 4.25
CA ASP A 67 -2.09 -0.90 3.76
C ASP A 67 -0.60 -1.30 3.86
N ILE A 68 0.31 -0.31 3.81
CA ILE A 68 1.76 -0.51 3.72
C ILE A 68 2.50 0.39 4.72
N VAL A 69 3.46 -0.20 5.46
CA VAL A 69 4.50 0.54 6.19
C VAL A 69 5.87 -0.06 5.85
N TYR A 70 6.70 0.70 5.15
CA TYR A 70 8.05 0.29 4.76
C TYR A 70 9.10 1.31 5.23
N ILE A 71 10.03 0.87 6.08
CA ILE A 71 11.12 1.69 6.61
C ILE A 71 12.37 1.48 5.75
N ASP A 72 12.69 2.45 4.89
CA ASP A 72 13.93 2.48 4.12
C ASP A 72 15.04 3.05 5.00
N HIS A 73 15.77 2.16 5.68
CA HIS A 73 16.86 2.53 6.59
C HIS A 73 18.03 3.21 5.87
N ASP A 74 18.31 2.84 4.62
CA ASP A 74 19.41 3.40 3.84
C ASP A 74 19.16 4.87 3.51
N ASN A 75 17.93 5.20 3.13
CA ASN A 75 17.52 6.56 2.79
C ASN A 75 16.95 7.36 3.98
N ARG A 76 16.74 6.71 5.14
CA ARG A 76 16.09 7.29 6.33
C ARG A 76 14.69 7.84 6.03
N VAL A 77 13.89 7.05 5.31
CA VAL A 77 12.51 7.40 4.93
C VAL A 77 11.55 6.34 5.43
N ILE A 78 10.42 6.78 6.00
CA ILE A 78 9.29 5.91 6.31
C ILE A 78 8.27 6.09 5.18
N ASN A 79 8.02 5.02 4.44
CA ASN A 79 7.04 5.00 3.37
C ASN A 79 5.73 4.43 3.93
N ILE A 80 4.66 5.21 3.79
CA ILE A 80 3.30 4.84 4.18
C ILE A 80 2.47 4.80 2.92
N GLY A 81 1.74 3.73 2.70
CA GLY A 81 0.96 3.52 1.48
C GLY A 81 -0.47 3.07 1.76
N SER A 82 -1.39 3.53 0.91
CA SER A 82 -2.71 2.91 0.76
C SER A 82 -2.91 2.48 -0.69
N CYS A 83 -3.48 1.28 -0.86
CA CYS A 83 -3.73 0.64 -2.13
C CYS A 83 -5.24 0.51 -2.35
N LYS A 84 -5.71 0.89 -3.55
CA LYS A 84 -7.08 0.60 -3.98
C LYS A 84 -7.05 -0.07 -5.33
N THR A 85 -7.74 -1.20 -5.41
CA THR A 85 -7.86 -2.01 -6.61
C THR A 85 -9.23 -1.89 -7.23
N VAL A 86 -9.29 -1.98 -8.55
CA VAL A 86 -10.54 -2.02 -9.31
C VAL A 86 -10.48 -3.14 -10.33
N VAL A 87 -11.64 -3.66 -10.71
CA VAL A 87 -11.75 -4.80 -11.65
C VAL A 87 -11.91 -4.37 -13.12
N SER A 88 -12.08 -3.07 -13.38
CA SER A 88 -12.27 -2.58 -14.75
C SER A 88 -11.45 -1.34 -15.05
N TYR A 89 -10.94 -1.29 -16.28
CA TYR A 89 -10.21 -0.14 -16.80
C TYR A 89 -11.04 1.16 -16.76
N LYS A 90 -12.36 1.07 -16.90
CA LYS A 90 -13.24 2.24 -16.75
C LYS A 90 -13.15 2.82 -15.33
N ASN A 91 -13.11 1.96 -14.31
CA ASN A 91 -13.01 2.39 -12.92
C ASN A 91 -11.59 2.83 -12.54
N SER A 92 -10.54 2.34 -13.20
CA SER A 92 -9.15 2.72 -12.90
C SER A 92 -8.84 4.17 -13.29
N ARG A 93 -9.70 4.79 -14.10
CA ARG A 93 -9.64 6.20 -14.46
C ARG A 93 -10.30 7.13 -13.45
N LYS A 94 -10.97 6.58 -12.43
CA LYS A 94 -11.50 7.39 -11.33
C LYS A 94 -10.33 7.86 -10.47
N ASN A 95 -10.45 9.06 -9.91
CA ASN A 95 -9.50 9.54 -8.92
C ASN A 95 -9.48 8.58 -7.71
N PHE A 96 -8.34 8.54 -7.03
CA PHE A 96 -8.25 7.85 -5.75
C PHE A 96 -9.30 8.42 -4.78
N PRO A 97 -10.00 7.58 -4.00
CA PRO A 97 -11.10 8.04 -3.16
C PRO A 97 -10.62 9.09 -2.13
N GLY A 98 -11.34 10.20 -2.00
CA GLY A 98 -10.93 11.31 -1.14
C GLY A 98 -10.98 10.96 0.35
N ASP A 99 -11.95 10.15 0.74
CA ASP A 99 -12.09 9.59 2.09
C ASP A 99 -10.88 8.75 2.51
N GLU A 100 -10.21 8.11 1.55
CA GLU A 100 -8.99 7.34 1.82
C GLU A 100 -7.78 8.27 2.03
N ILE A 101 -7.75 9.43 1.37
CA ILE A 101 -6.74 10.46 1.63
C ILE A 101 -6.93 11.04 3.03
N ASP A 102 -8.16 11.33 3.44
CA ASP A 102 -8.48 11.85 4.77
C ASP A 102 -8.05 10.89 5.88
N LYS A 103 -8.19 9.58 5.67
CA LYS A 103 -7.70 8.54 6.58
C LYS A 103 -6.17 8.59 6.74
N ILE A 104 -5.43 8.66 5.63
CA ILE A 104 -3.95 8.74 5.66
C ILE A 104 -3.50 10.00 6.40
N ILE A 105 -4.13 11.15 6.12
CA ILE A 105 -3.81 12.41 6.81
C ILE A 105 -4.06 12.28 8.31
N SER A 106 -5.23 11.76 8.69
CA SER A 106 -5.61 11.56 10.10
C SER A 106 -4.63 10.62 10.81
N PHE A 107 -4.21 9.54 10.16
CA PHE A 107 -3.20 8.63 10.69
C PHE A 107 -1.86 9.32 10.94
N VAL A 108 -1.37 10.08 9.97
CA VAL A 108 -0.09 10.81 10.10
C VAL A 108 -0.17 11.88 11.19
N GLU A 109 -1.29 12.61 11.29
CA GLU A 109 -1.50 13.59 12.35
C GLU A 109 -1.49 12.93 13.73
N ASP A 110 -2.25 11.85 13.92
CA ASP A 110 -2.30 11.14 15.20
C ASP A 110 -0.91 10.58 15.59
N LEU A 111 -0.16 10.07 14.61
CA LEU A 111 1.19 9.53 14.81
C LEU A 111 2.18 10.64 15.23
N VAL A 112 2.19 11.78 14.52
CA VAL A 112 3.10 12.90 14.82
C VAL A 112 2.76 13.57 16.16
N LEU A 113 1.48 13.63 16.51
CA LEU A 113 1.00 14.17 17.79
C LEU A 113 1.13 13.17 18.95
N ASN A 114 1.56 11.93 18.68
CA ASN A 114 1.70 10.86 19.65
C ASN A 114 0.43 10.69 20.52
N ARG A 115 -0.75 10.65 19.88
CA ARG A 115 -2.01 10.54 20.60
C ARG A 115 -2.13 9.16 21.25
N GLU A 116 -2.23 9.14 22.59
CA GLU A 116 -2.31 7.90 23.38
C GLU A 116 -3.47 6.98 22.94
N ASP A 117 -4.54 7.55 22.39
CA ASP A 117 -5.69 6.80 21.89
C ASP A 117 -5.35 5.88 20.71
N MET A 118 -4.27 6.15 19.94
CA MET A 118 -3.82 5.25 18.89
C MET A 118 -3.38 3.89 19.45
N LEU A 119 -2.70 3.90 20.60
CA LEU A 119 -2.13 2.69 21.19
C LEU A 119 -3.20 1.72 21.69
N LYS A 120 -4.44 2.19 21.91
CA LYS A 120 -5.55 1.37 22.40
C LYS A 120 -5.96 0.26 21.44
N THR A 121 -5.72 0.45 20.15
CA THR A 121 -6.09 -0.50 19.08
C THR A 121 -4.87 -1.09 18.38
N CYS A 122 -3.65 -0.73 18.80
CA CYS A 122 -2.44 -1.33 18.27
C CYS A 122 -2.27 -2.75 18.81
N ASN A 123 -1.69 -3.62 17.99
CA ASN A 123 -1.15 -4.88 18.48
C ASN A 123 -0.16 -4.57 19.63
N GLY A 124 -0.21 -5.38 20.70
CA GLY A 124 0.70 -5.21 21.83
C GLY A 124 2.16 -5.23 21.39
N PRO A 125 3.08 -4.72 22.23
CA PRO A 125 4.50 -4.75 21.90
C PRO A 125 4.94 -6.17 21.52
N LEU A 126 5.79 -6.27 20.50
CA LEU A 126 6.45 -7.53 20.15
C LEU A 126 7.12 -8.05 21.42
N VAL A 127 6.81 -9.30 21.78
CA VAL A 127 7.42 -9.93 22.95
C VAL A 127 8.86 -10.26 22.57
N ASP A 128 9.82 -9.73 23.33
CA ASP A 128 11.26 -10.01 23.16
C ASP A 128 11.59 -11.52 23.22
#